data_AF-A0A957GDQ9-F1
#
_entry.id   AF-A0A957GDQ9-F1
#
_cell.length_a   1.000
_cell.length_b   1.000
_cell.length_c   1.000
_cell.angle_alpha   90.00
_cell.angle_beta   90.00
_cell.angle_gamma   90.00
#
_symmetry.space_group_name_H-M   'P 1'
#
loop_
_entity.id
_entity.type
_entity.pdbx_description
1 polymer ?
#
loop_
_entity_poly.entity_id
_entity_poly.type
_entity_poly.pdbx_seq_one_letter_code
_entity_poly.pdbx_strand_id
1 'polypeptide(L)' 'NNLAIRAIAEEYQVPLFDFDLVAGTLPGRGLGSDDDVHLTITDANDYTLPQNFQRGYPVHDLVILMTLYQLLNQVGWPGE' A
#
# COMPACT_ATOMS: atom_id res chain seq x y z
N ASN A 1 -14.28 1.71 5.35
CA ASN A 1 -13.90 0.90 6.54
C ASN A 1 -12.73 1.62 7.22
N ASN A 2 -12.28 1.21 8.41
CA ASN A 2 -11.04 1.67 9.08
C ASN A 2 -11.06 3.01 9.85
N LEU A 3 -12.22 3.61 10.16
CA LEU A 3 -12.27 4.86 10.95
C LEU A 3 -11.64 4.73 12.35
N ALA A 4 -11.86 3.60 13.04
CA ALA A 4 -11.29 3.37 14.37
C ALA A 4 -9.76 3.29 14.34
N ILE A 5 -9.17 2.65 13.33
CA ILE A 5 -7.71 2.55 13.17
C ILE A 5 -7.11 3.94 12.94
N ARG A 6 -7.74 4.77 12.09
CA ARG A 6 -7.32 6.15 11.86
C ARG A 6 -7.37 6.99 13.13
N ALA A 7 -8.46 6.88 13.89
CA ALA A 7 -8.63 7.59 15.15
C ALA A 7 -7.56 7.19 16.20
N ILE A 8 -7.26 5.89 16.33
CA ILE A 8 -6.20 5.41 17.22
C ILE A 8 -4.83 5.93 16.77
N ALA A 9 -4.52 5.89 15.48
CA ALA A 9 -3.26 6.41 14.98
C ALA A 9 -3.08 7.91 15.26
N GLU A 10 -4.16 8.68 15.11
CA GLU A 10 -4.22 10.10 15.45
C GLU A 10 -4.05 10.34 16.97
N GLU A 11 -4.76 9.58 17.81
CA GLU A 11 -4.70 9.67 19.28
C GLU A 11 -3.28 9.43 19.81
N TYR A 12 -2.59 8.42 19.28
CA TYR A 12 -1.22 8.07 19.68
C TYR A 12 -0.13 8.80 18.89
N GLN A 13 -0.50 9.69 17.96
CA GLN A 13 0.42 10.40 17.06
C GLN A 13 1.42 9.47 16.34
N VAL A 14 0.96 8.27 15.97
CA VAL A 14 1.79 7.30 15.23
C VAL A 14 1.52 7.43 13.73
N PRO A 15 2.57 7.44 12.88
CA PRO A 15 2.37 7.43 11.44
C PRO A 15 1.59 6.18 11.00
N LEU A 16 0.55 6.38 10.20
CA LEU A 16 -0.27 5.31 9.65
C LEU A 16 -0.07 5.20 8.13
N PHE A 17 0.34 4.02 7.67
CA PHE A 17 0.26 3.67 6.26
C PHE A 17 -1.18 3.25 5.92
N ASP A 18 -1.99 4.19 5.43
CA ASP A 18 -3.39 3.93 5.09
C ASP A 18 -3.56 3.47 3.63
N PHE A 19 -3.48 2.16 3.41
CA PHE A 19 -3.66 1.56 2.09
C PHE A 19 -5.12 1.55 1.61
N ASP A 20 -6.10 1.81 2.49
CA ASP A 20 -7.54 1.64 2.19
C ASP A 20 -8.02 2.51 1.01
N LEU A 21 -7.42 3.70 0.85
CA LEU A 21 -7.72 4.62 -0.25
C LEU A 21 -7.23 4.09 -1.60
N VAL A 22 -6.00 3.57 -1.65
CA VAL A 22 -5.43 3.00 -2.88
C VAL A 22 -6.12 1.70 -3.23
N ALA A 23 -6.37 0.84 -2.24
CA ALA A 23 -7.16 -0.38 -2.42
C ALA A 23 -8.52 -0.08 -3.07
N GLY A 24 -9.18 1.02 -2.70
CA GLY A 24 -10.42 1.47 -3.32
C GLY A 24 -10.38 1.71 -4.84
N THR A 25 -9.19 1.84 -5.44
CA THR A 25 -9.00 2.01 -6.89
C THR A 25 -8.73 0.69 -7.63
N LEU A 26 -8.52 -0.41 -6.90
CA LEU A 26 -8.19 -1.72 -7.48
C LEU A 26 -9.46 -2.55 -7.75
N PRO A 27 -9.45 -3.41 -8.78
CA PRO A 27 -10.48 -4.43 -8.95
C PRO A 27 -10.62 -5.28 -7.69
N GLY A 28 -11.85 -5.49 -7.21
CA GLY A 28 -12.10 -6.25 -5.97
C GLY A 28 -11.39 -5.68 -4.72
N ARG A 29 -11.04 -4.39 -4.73
CA ARG A 29 -10.18 -3.75 -3.71
C ARG A 29 -8.78 -4.38 -3.59
N GLY A 30 -8.34 -5.11 -4.61
CA GLY A 30 -7.10 -5.88 -4.61
C GLY A 30 -7.23 -7.24 -3.91
N LEU A 31 -8.45 -7.68 -3.55
CA LEU A 31 -8.71 -8.95 -2.87
C LEU A 31 -8.99 -10.09 -3.86
N GLY A 32 -8.64 -11.31 -3.46
CA GLY A 32 -8.98 -12.53 -4.18
C GLY A 32 -10.48 -12.79 -4.16
N SER A 33 -11.06 -13.16 -5.30
CA SER A 33 -12.49 -13.45 -5.42
C SER A 33 -12.93 -14.76 -4.75
N ASP A 34 -11.96 -15.56 -4.32
CA ASP A 34 -12.16 -16.84 -3.64
C ASP A 34 -12.45 -16.69 -2.14
N ASP A 35 -11.92 -15.65 -1.49
CA ASP A 35 -12.11 -15.43 -0.06
C ASP A 35 -12.49 -14.01 0.36
N ASP A 36 -12.37 -13.01 -0.53
CA ASP A 36 -12.60 -11.59 -0.24
C ASP A 36 -11.83 -11.06 0.99
N VAL A 37 -10.69 -11.67 1.32
CA VAL A 37 -9.88 -11.35 2.51
C VAL A 37 -8.40 -11.20 2.18
N HIS A 38 -7.83 -12.08 1.34
CA HIS A 38 -6.41 -12.02 1.00
C HIS A 38 -6.17 -11.13 -0.21
N LEU A 39 -5.08 -10.35 -0.16
CA LEU A 39 -4.64 -9.58 -1.32
C LEU A 39 -4.20 -10.52 -2.45
N THR A 40 -4.54 -10.18 -3.68
CA THR A 40 -4.10 -10.95 -4.86
C THR A 40 -2.58 -10.85 -5.03
N ILE A 41 -1.96 -11.95 -5.41
CA ILE A 41 -0.51 -12.07 -5.64
C ILE A 41 -0.15 -12.13 -7.13
N THR A 42 1.14 -12.03 -7.41
CA THR A 42 1.79 -12.32 -8.71
C THR A 42 3.09 -13.05 -8.43
N ASP A 43 3.62 -13.80 -9.41
CA ASP A 43 4.89 -14.54 -9.23
C ASP A 43 6.07 -13.62 -8.88
N ALA A 44 6.08 -12.41 -9.44
CA ALA A 44 7.03 -11.35 -9.11
C ALA A 44 6.38 -9.97 -9.24
N ASN A 45 6.82 -9.02 -8.42
CA ASN A 45 6.44 -7.61 -8.50
C ASN A 45 7.19 -6.91 -9.66
N ASP A 46 7.04 -7.40 -10.89
CA ASP A 46 7.59 -6.77 -12.09
C ASP A 46 6.68 -5.62 -12.57
N TYR A 47 7.09 -4.39 -12.30
CA TYR A 47 6.32 -3.19 -12.66
C TYR A 47 6.46 -2.77 -14.12
N THR A 48 7.17 -3.53 -14.97
CA THR A 48 7.09 -3.37 -16.43
C THR A 48 5.82 -4.01 -17.01
N LEU A 49 5.14 -4.84 -16.22
CA LEU A 49 3.94 -5.57 -16.59
C LEU A 49 2.68 -4.85 -16.10
N PRO A 50 1.80 -4.35 -17.01
CA PRO A 50 0.62 -3.56 -16.63
C PRO A 50 -0.34 -4.26 -15.67
N GLN A 51 -0.45 -5.59 -15.74
CA GLN A 51 -1.33 -6.37 -14.87
C GLN A 51 -0.94 -6.30 -13.39
N ASN A 52 0.33 -6.03 -13.07
CA ASN A 52 0.79 -5.96 -11.68
C ASN A 52 0.26 -4.71 -10.98
N PHE A 53 -0.08 -3.64 -11.71
CA PHE A 53 -0.75 -2.46 -11.16
C PHE A 53 -2.23 -2.68 -10.79
N GLN A 54 -2.77 -3.88 -11.02
CA GLN A 54 -4.15 -4.25 -10.68
C GLN A 54 -4.22 -5.27 -9.54
N ARG A 55 -3.08 -5.59 -8.91
CA ARG A 55 -2.97 -6.67 -7.93
C ARG A 55 -2.67 -6.09 -6.55
N GLY A 56 -3.35 -6.64 -5.53
CA GLY A 56 -3.27 -6.20 -4.14
C GLY A 56 -1.85 -6.09 -3.60
N TYR A 57 -1.10 -7.20 -3.51
CA TYR A 57 0.27 -7.18 -2.96
C TYR A 57 1.25 -6.32 -3.78
N PRO A 58 1.32 -6.44 -5.12
CA PRO A 58 2.21 -5.60 -5.91
C PRO A 58 1.94 -4.10 -5.74
N VAL A 59 0.67 -3.67 -5.72
CA VAL A 59 0.34 -2.25 -5.53
C VAL A 59 0.59 -1.80 -4.09
N HIS A 60 0.29 -2.64 -3.11
CA HIS A 60 0.62 -2.39 -1.70
C HIS A 60 2.12 -2.11 -1.52
N ASP A 61 2.97 -2.99 -2.03
CA ASP A 61 4.42 -2.87 -1.91
C ASP A 61 4.96 -1.66 -2.67
N LEU A 62 4.42 -1.38 -3.87
CA LEU A 62 4.78 -0.19 -4.64
C LEU A 62 4.49 1.10 -3.86
N VAL A 63 3.31 1.22 -3.26
CA VAL A 63 2.93 2.42 -2.50
C VAL A 63 3.78 2.57 -1.24
N ILE A 64 4.17 1.47 -0.58
CA ILE A 64 5.14 1.50 0.52
C ILE A 64 6.48 2.06 0.03
N LEU A 65 7.02 1.52 -1.08
CA LEU A 65 8.30 1.98 -1.62
C LEU A 65 8.25 3.47 -2.01
N MET A 66 7.17 3.93 -2.63
CA MET A 66 6.95 5.34 -2.96
C MET A 66 6.90 6.21 -1.69
N THR A 67 6.19 5.75 -0.65
CA THR A 67 6.10 6.47 0.63
C THR A 67 7.46 6.57 1.31
N LEU A 68 8.21 5.47 1.38
CA LEU A 68 9.58 5.44 1.93
C LEU A 68 10.51 6.38 1.15
N TYR A 69 10.41 6.39 -0.18
CA TYR A 69 11.19 7.29 -1.03
C TYR A 69 10.87 8.77 -0.75
N GLN A 70 9.60 9.13 -0.59
CA GLN A 70 9.20 10.49 -0.24
C GLN A 70 9.71 10.91 1.14
N LEU A 71 9.58 10.03 2.15
CA LEU A 71 10.10 10.28 3.49
C LEU A 71 11.62 10.47 3.46
N LEU A 72 12.34 9.62 2.71
CA LEU A 72 13.78 9.72 2.56
C LEU A 72 14.20 11.08 1.97
N ASN A 73 13.52 11.54 0.92
CA ASN A 73 13.81 12.84 0.31
C ASN A 73 13.51 14.03 1.24
N GLN A 74 12.61 13.87 2.21
CA GLN A 74 12.29 14.91 3.19
C GLN A 74 13.33 15.01 4.30
N VAL A 75 13.84 13.86 4.78
CA VAL A 75 14.83 13.82 5.88
C VAL A 75 16.28 13.92 5.40
N GLY A 76 16.51 13.74 4.09
CA GLY A 76 17.83 13.63 3.50
C GLY A 76 18.40 12.22 3.64
N TRP A 77 19.21 11.80 2.66
CA TRP A 77 19.96 10.55 2.79
C TRP A 77 21.15 10.78 3.73
N PRO A 78 21.32 10.00 4.82
CA PRO A 78 22.40 10.20 5.78
C PRO A 78 23.81 9.85 5.25
N GLY A 79 23.93 9.50 3.97
CA GLY A 79 25.19 9.16 3.32
C GLY A 79 25.75 10.25 2.40
N GLU A 80 25.23 11.47 2.45
CA GLU A 80 25.88 12.69 1.93
C GLU A 80 26.20 13.66 3.08
#